data_AF-A0A3S0BFQ6-F1
#
_entry.id   AF-A0A3S0BFQ6-F1
#
_cell.length_a   1.000
_cell.length_b   1.000
_cell.length_c   1.000
_cell.angle_alpha   90.00
_cell.angle_beta   90.00
_cell.angle_gamma   90.00
#
_symmetry.space_group_name_H-M   'P 1'
#
loop_
_entity.id
_entity.type
_entity.pdbx_description
1 polymer ?
#
loop_
_entity_poly.entity_id
_entity_poly.type
_entity_poly.pdbx_seq_one_letter_code
_entity_poly.pdbx_strand_id
1 'polypeptide(L)'
;MKKNDSLGARIKAAKSADEIKLLLGEGSRFEYAAQKTQRRWKRLAAQRLTALATPIPSASPAVTTPTTKKASVKKNFKKKS
;
A
#
# COMPACT_ATOMS: atom_id res chain seq x y z
N MET A 1 -16.58 23.39 4.28
CA MET A 1 -15.57 22.53 4.94
C MET A 1 -14.79 21.78 3.86
N LYS A 2 -13.55 22.19 3.58
CA LYS A 2 -12.67 21.51 2.62
C LYS A 2 -12.33 20.14 3.20
N LYS A 3 -12.74 19.06 2.53
CA LYS A 3 -12.43 17.68 2.94
C LYS A 3 -10.91 17.62 3.12
N ASN A 4 -10.46 17.03 4.22
CA ASN A 4 -9.04 16.86 4.52
C ASN A 4 -8.31 16.18 3.34
N ASP A 5 -7.74 16.98 2.45
CA ASP A 5 -7.11 16.55 1.18
C ASP A 5 -5.73 15.98 1.46
N SER A 6 -5.68 14.95 2.29
CA SER A 6 -4.47 14.13 2.41
C SER A 6 -4.11 13.59 1.03
N LEU A 7 -2.82 13.53 0.72
CA LEU A 7 -2.32 13.05 -0.57
C LEU A 7 -2.85 11.65 -0.92
N GLY A 8 -3.11 10.82 0.10
CA GLY A 8 -3.77 9.51 -0.07
C GLY A 8 -5.24 9.58 -0.51
N ALA A 9 -6.00 10.60 -0.10
CA ALA A 9 -7.36 10.84 -0.58
C ALA A 9 -7.35 11.31 -2.04
N ARG A 10 -6.40 12.17 -2.42
CA ARG A 10 -6.19 12.60 -3.81
C ARG A 10 -5.84 11.42 -4.71
N ILE A 11 -4.94 10.53 -4.30
CA ILE A 11 -4.61 9.31 -5.05
C ILE A 11 -5.85 8.42 -5.26
N LYS A 12 -6.73 8.32 -4.24
CA LYS A 12 -7.97 7.56 -4.38
C LYS A 12 -9.00 8.22 -5.30
N ALA A 13 -8.99 9.54 -5.43
CA ALA A 13 -9.92 10.25 -6.29
C ALA A 13 -9.43 10.36 -7.75
N ALA A 14 -8.15 10.09 -7.98
CA ALA A 14 -7.53 10.19 -9.29
C ALA A 14 -8.21 9.29 -10.32
N LYS A 15 -8.47 9.86 -11.51
CA LYS A 15 -9.20 9.19 -12.61
C LYS A 15 -8.28 8.73 -13.74
N SER A 16 -7.00 9.08 -13.67
CA SER A 16 -6.04 8.81 -14.73
C SER A 16 -4.70 8.37 -14.17
N ALA A 17 -3.98 7.55 -14.93
CA ALA A 17 -2.66 7.06 -14.53
C ALA A 17 -1.65 8.19 -14.34
N ASP A 18 -1.71 9.24 -15.18
CA ASP A 18 -0.81 10.39 -15.07
C ASP A 18 -1.07 11.25 -13.83
N GLU A 19 -2.33 11.41 -13.44
CA GLU A 19 -2.69 12.10 -12.21
C GLU A 19 -2.12 11.38 -10.97
N ILE A 20 -2.16 10.04 -10.97
CA ILE A 20 -1.56 9.22 -9.89
C ILE A 20 -0.04 9.39 -9.85
N LYS A 21 0.64 9.43 -11.00
CA LYS A 21 2.10 9.64 -11.08
C LYS A 21 2.48 11.03 -10.55
N LEU A 22 1.75 12.08 -10.92
CA LEU A 22 1.95 13.43 -10.41
C LEU A 22 1.82 13.48 -8.88
N LEU A 23 0.77 12.86 -8.34
CA LEU A 23 0.53 12.80 -6.89
C LEU A 23 1.62 12.01 -6.15
N LEU A 24 2.15 10.93 -6.72
CA LEU A 24 3.31 10.23 -6.15
C LEU A 24 4.59 11.06 -6.19
N GLY A 25 4.78 11.86 -7.24
CA GLY A 25 5.86 12.82 -7.35
C GLY A 25 5.78 13.90 -6.26
N GLU A 26 4.60 14.49 -6.06
CA GLU A 26 4.33 15.39 -4.93
C GLU A 26 4.61 14.69 -3.59
N GLY A 27 4.16 13.45 -3.43
CA GLY A 27 4.38 12.60 -2.26
C GLY A 27 5.86 12.38 -1.93
N SER A 28 6.71 12.28 -2.95
CA SER A 28 8.14 12.04 -2.80
C SER A 28 8.90 13.28 -2.34
N ARG A 29 8.34 14.49 -2.58
CA ARG A 29 8.90 15.76 -2.07
C ARG A 29 8.65 15.94 -0.57
N PHE A 30 7.73 15.18 0.02
CA PHE A 30 7.57 15.10 1.46
C PHE A 30 8.60 14.13 2.05
N GLU A 31 9.87 14.53 2.06
CA GLU A 31 10.98 13.78 2.71
C GLU A 31 10.67 13.50 4.19
N TYR A 32 9.91 14.38 4.85
CA TYR A 32 9.51 14.25 6.24
C TYR A 32 8.31 13.31 6.48
N ALA A 33 7.65 12.83 5.42
CA ALA A 33 6.57 11.88 5.61
C ALA A 33 7.14 10.54 6.10
N ALA A 34 6.64 10.05 7.25
CA ALA A 34 7.05 8.75 7.78
C ALA A 34 7.00 7.65 6.70
N GLN A 35 7.98 6.76 6.67
CA GLN A 35 8.05 5.68 5.67
C GLN A 35 6.75 4.87 5.55
N LYS A 36 6.01 4.71 6.66
CA LYS A 36 4.69 4.07 6.71
C LYS A 36 3.67 4.77 5.81
N THR A 37 3.68 6.10 5.81
CA THR A 37 2.80 6.95 5.00
C THR A 37 3.16 6.83 3.52
N GLN A 38 4.45 6.91 3.18
CA GLN A 38 4.93 6.73 1.81
C GLN A 38 4.57 5.35 1.25
N ARG A 39 4.78 4.27 2.03
CA ARG A 39 4.36 2.91 1.66
C ARG A 39 2.85 2.82 1.42
N ARG A 40 2.05 3.51 2.23
CA ARG A 40 0.58 3.55 2.08
C ARG A 40 0.18 4.25 0.78
N TRP A 41 0.83 5.36 0.42
CA TRP A 41 0.58 6.05 -0.85
C TRP A 41 0.94 5.20 -2.06
N LYS A 42 2.11 4.56 -2.06
CA LYS A 42 2.53 3.64 -3.14
C LYS A 42 1.53 2.49 -3.32
N ARG A 43 1.04 1.90 -2.21
CA ARG A 43 0.03 0.83 -2.27
C ARG A 43 -1.30 1.32 -2.86
N LEU A 44 -1.76 2.50 -2.45
CA LEU A 44 -2.99 3.09 -2.98
C LEU A 44 -2.88 3.42 -4.47
N ALA A 45 -1.73 3.96 -4.89
CA ALA A 45 -1.45 4.27 -6.28
C ALA A 45 -1.47 3.01 -7.14
N ALA A 46 -0.81 1.93 -6.70
CA ALA A 46 -0.85 0.64 -7.40
C ALA A 46 -2.28 0.10 -7.54
N GLN A 47 -3.06 0.10 -6.46
CA GLN A 47 -4.47 -0.32 -6.49
C GLN A 47 -5.31 0.48 -7.48
N ARG A 48 -5.10 1.80 -7.54
CA ARG A 48 -5.83 2.67 -8.46
C ARG A 48 -5.38 2.50 -9.90
N LEU A 49 -4.09 2.35 -10.16
CA LEU A 49 -3.58 2.05 -11.50
C LEU A 49 -4.15 0.72 -12.03
N THR A 50 -4.18 -0.33 -11.21
CA THR A 50 -4.81 -1.59 -11.58
C THR A 50 -6.30 -1.40 -11.88
N ALA A 51 -7.03 -0.68 -11.02
CA ALA A 51 -8.45 -0.41 -11.22
C ALA A 51 -8.77 0.40 -12.49
N LEU A 52 -7.86 1.30 -12.91
CA LEU A 52 -7.99 2.04 -14.16
C LEU A 52 -7.60 1.21 -15.39
N ALA A 53 -6.64 0.28 -15.24
CA ALA A 53 -6.15 -0.55 -16.33
C ALA A 53 -7.11 -1.71 -16.67
N THR A 54 -7.84 -2.24 -15.69
CA THR A 54 -8.81 -3.31 -15.92
C THR A 54 -10.23 -2.73 -15.99
N PRO A 55 -10.93 -2.83 -17.15
CA PRO A 55 -12.37 -2.70 -17.17
C PRO A 55 -12.97 -3.91 -16.41
N ILE A 56 -13.25 -3.70 -15.12
CA ILE A 56 -14.19 -4.40 -14.17
C ILE A 56 -14.79 -5.75 -14.62
N PRO A 57 -14.98 -6.78 -13.75
CA PRO A 57 -14.56 -6.98 -12.37
C PRO A 57 -13.73 -8.27 -12.21
N SER A 58 -12.82 -8.34 -11.23
CA SER A 58 -12.60 -9.62 -10.57
C SER A 58 -12.30 -9.42 -9.11
N ALA A 59 -13.25 -9.86 -8.30
CA ALA A 59 -13.10 -10.06 -6.89
C ALA A 59 -11.94 -11.03 -6.65
N SER A 60 -10.80 -10.52 -6.21
CA SER A 60 -9.92 -11.29 -5.33
C SER A 60 -8.96 -10.36 -4.60
N PRO A 61 -9.10 -10.15 -3.29
CA PRO A 61 -8.04 -9.52 -2.52
C PRO A 61 -6.84 -10.48 -2.50
N ALA A 62 -5.92 -10.30 -3.44
CA ALA A 62 -4.64 -10.99 -3.41
C ALA A 62 -3.92 -10.61 -2.10
N VAL A 63 -3.90 -11.59 -1.21
CA VAL A 63 -3.27 -11.62 0.10
C VAL A 63 -1.86 -11.01 0.00
N THR A 64 -1.68 -9.81 0.53
CA THR A 64 -0.34 -9.30 0.86
C THR A 64 -0.12 -9.59 2.34
N THR A 65 0.30 -10.81 2.65
CA THR A 65 0.87 -11.15 3.96
C THR A 65 2.15 -10.33 4.17
N PRO A 66 2.24 -9.49 5.21
CA PRO A 66 3.52 -8.99 5.66
C PRO A 66 4.04 -9.97 6.71
N THR A 67 4.62 -11.09 6.30
CA THR A 67 5.09 -12.08 7.26
C THR A 67 6.44 -12.66 6.88
N THR A 68 7.47 -11.82 6.79
CA THR A 68 8.82 -12.26 7.14
C THR A 68 8.92 -12.26 8.67
N LYS A 69 8.14 -13.13 9.33
CA LYS A 69 8.43 -13.54 10.70
C LYS A 69 9.79 -14.22 10.63
N LYS A 70 10.80 -13.61 11.26
CA LYS A 70 12.09 -14.25 11.50
C LYS A 70 11.81 -15.66 12.05
N ALA A 71 12.25 -16.67 11.33
CA ALA A 71 12.25 -18.04 11.80
C ALA A 71 13.16 -18.12 13.03
N SER A 72 12.54 -18.25 14.21
CA SER A 72 13.20 -18.72 15.42
C SER A 72 12.69 -20.14 15.66
N VAL A 73 13.23 -21.09 14.90
CA VAL A 73 13.07 -22.51 15.19
C VAL A 73 13.94 -22.82 16.42
N LYS A 74 13.32 -22.87 17.60
CA LYS A 74 13.93 -23.51 18.77
C LYS A 74 13.24 -24.86 18.97
N LYS A 75 13.73 -25.87 18.24
CA LYS A 75 13.56 -27.27 18.63
C LYS A 75 14.31 -27.46 19.96
N ASN A 76 13.67 -28.08 20.94
CA ASN A 76 14.29 -29.01 21.91
C ASN A 76 13.15 -29.68 22.68
N PHE A 77 12.66 -30.83 22.23
CA PHE A 77 13.06 -32.16 22.69
C PHE A 77 12.88 -32.40 24.20
N LYS A 78 11.81 -33.16 24.50
CA LYS A 78 11.82 -34.39 25.31
C LYS A 78 12.24 -34.26 26.79
N LYS A 79 11.27 -34.46 27.69
CA LYS A 79 11.28 -35.66 28.56
C LYS A 79 9.93 -35.89 29.23
N LYS A 80 9.34 -37.06 28.94
CA LYS A 80 8.47 -37.78 29.87
C LYS A 80 9.32 -38.21 31.07
N SER A 81 8.81 -38.02 32.27
CA SER A 81 8.87 -39.02 33.34
C SER A 81 7.76 -38.76 34.33
#